data_AF-A0A965NXV5-F1
#
_entry.id   AF-A0A965NXV5-F1
#
_cell.length_a   1.000
_cell.length_b   1.000
_cell.length_c   1.000
_cell.angle_alpha   90.00
_cell.angle_beta   90.00
_cell.angle_gamma   90.00
#
_symmetry.space_group_name_H-M   'P 1'
#
loop_
_entity.id
_entity.type
_entity.pdbx_description
1 polymer ?
#
loop_
_entity_poly.entity_id
_entity_poly.type
_entity_poly.pdbx_seq_one_letter_code
_entity_poly.pdbx_strand_id
1 'polypeptide(L)'
;DLGLSGQLLIYMFTFLLVAVILAAYRWKNLPKDEKEIGIYHKEFWIFVGASVLTLSAFQLIFTTSIPVYNKIAEAFGMVSNIALPADQVAHYSKIQIWIFIAVALLSGVGQYVWWGKLKQSTSFKPLYSSLLISVLLTVIVINFEKVYEIPYIALLWSGLFSLVANGQILWFLAKQKFSIAGGALSHVGLAIMLIGVLFSSGYSKVVSLNRSGFAISNKVEQFTKDDNKENKENLPLWLGQGAQMQDYLVTYKGRKIELRGKPGYFNRKDFDIIEGDFHAVALKNIEKEGQSIAKKGDTLTVEPENNYYELEFKNAEGKLYPCFLVGK
;
A
#
# COMPACT_ATOMS: atom_id res chain seq x y z
N ASP A 1 -7.85 -14.81 25.08
CA ASP A 1 -8.45 -13.60 25.68
C ASP A 1 -8.53 -13.73 27.19
N LEU A 2 -8.02 -12.75 27.94
CA LEU A 2 -8.10 -12.70 29.42
C LEU A 2 -9.52 -12.34 29.94
N GLY A 3 -10.57 -12.47 29.13
CA GLY A 3 -11.94 -12.07 29.50
C GLY A 3 -12.16 -10.55 29.69
N LEU A 4 -11.13 -9.72 29.47
CA LEU A 4 -11.18 -8.26 29.67
C LEU A 4 -11.89 -7.49 28.53
N SER A 5 -12.12 -8.14 27.39
CA SER A 5 -12.72 -7.52 26.19
C SER A 5 -14.14 -7.02 26.43
N GLY A 6 -14.93 -7.71 27.26
CA GLY A 6 -16.28 -7.26 27.66
C GLY A 6 -16.27 -5.98 28.50
N GLN A 7 -15.32 -5.85 29.44
CA GLN A 7 -15.18 -4.65 30.27
C GLN A 7 -14.78 -3.43 29.44
N LEU A 8 -13.85 -3.62 28.50
CA LEU A 8 -13.44 -2.56 27.57
C LEU A 8 -14.63 -2.05 26.74
N LEU A 9 -15.45 -2.96 26.23
CA LEU A 9 -16.62 -2.63 25.41
C LEU A 9 -17.64 -1.82 26.24
N ILE A 10 -17.91 -2.21 27.49
CA ILE A 10 -18.76 -1.45 28.41
C ILE A 10 -18.21 -0.04 28.66
N TYR A 11 -16.90 0.11 28.88
CA TYR A 11 -16.29 1.43 29.05
C TYR A 11 -16.45 2.29 27.80
N MET A 12 -16.18 1.74 26.61
CA MET A 12 -16.34 2.48 25.35
C MET A 12 -17.78 2.94 25.13
N PHE A 13 -18.77 2.07 25.35
CA PHE A 13 -20.18 2.44 25.22
C PHE A 13 -20.61 3.48 26.26
N THR A 14 -20.09 3.40 27.49
CA THR A 14 -20.39 4.38 28.54
C THR A 14 -19.94 5.77 28.13
N PHE A 15 -18.68 5.93 27.71
CA PHE A 15 -18.17 7.23 27.26
C PHE A 15 -18.84 7.73 25.99
N LEU A 16 -19.15 6.83 25.04
CA LEU A 16 -19.89 7.18 23.82
C LEU A 16 -21.28 7.72 24.16
N LEU A 17 -22.05 7.01 25.00
CA LEU A 17 -23.40 7.42 25.40
C LEU A 17 -23.38 8.74 26.15
N VAL A 18 -22.45 8.92 27.09
CA VAL A 18 -22.29 10.19 27.81
C VAL A 18 -21.99 11.34 26.84
N ALA A 19 -21.10 11.14 25.88
CA ALA A 19 -20.77 12.15 24.88
C ALA A 19 -22.00 12.52 24.01
N VAL A 20 -22.75 11.52 23.54
CA VAL A 20 -23.96 11.72 22.72
C VAL A 20 -25.06 12.43 23.53
N ILE A 21 -25.30 12.03 24.78
CA ILE A 21 -26.31 12.64 25.65
C ILE A 21 -25.96 14.10 25.93
N LEU A 22 -24.70 14.39 26.27
CA LEU A 22 -24.24 15.77 26.51
C LEU A 22 -24.35 16.63 25.24
N ALA A 23 -24.00 16.08 24.08
CA ALA A 23 -24.14 16.77 22.79
C ALA A 23 -25.61 17.08 22.47
N ALA A 24 -26.51 16.10 22.63
CA ALA A 24 -27.94 16.28 22.41
C ALA A 24 -28.56 17.29 23.38
N TYR A 25 -28.18 17.24 24.67
CA TYR A 25 -28.65 18.17 25.70
C TYR A 25 -28.24 19.62 25.42
N ARG A 26 -27.01 19.83 24.94
CA ARG A 26 -26.47 21.17 24.64
C ARG A 26 -26.73 21.64 23.21
N TRP A 27 -27.37 20.82 22.37
CA TRP A 27 -27.62 21.13 20.96
C TRP A 27 -28.38 22.45 20.76
N LYS A 28 -29.32 22.75 21.67
CA LYS A 28 -30.11 24.00 21.63
C LYS A 28 -29.31 25.26 22.00
N ASN A 29 -28.17 25.11 22.66
CA ASN A 29 -27.32 26.22 23.11
C ASN A 29 -26.21 26.55 22.10
N LEU A 30 -26.14 25.83 20.97
CA LEU A 30 -25.18 26.11 19.91
C LEU A 30 -25.61 27.38 19.16
N PRO A 31 -24.70 28.34 18.94
CA PRO A 31 -24.97 29.50 18.11
C PRO A 31 -25.34 29.05 16.70
N LYS A 32 -26.36 29.69 16.11
CA LYS A 32 -26.78 29.45 14.72
C LYS A 32 -26.26 30.60 13.87
N ASP A 33 -25.52 30.27 12.81
CA ASP A 33 -25.16 31.26 11.80
C ASP A 33 -26.38 31.53 10.90
N GLU A 34 -26.77 32.81 10.76
CA GLU A 34 -27.93 33.23 9.96
C GLU A 34 -27.67 33.32 8.45
N LYS A 35 -26.41 33.20 8.02
CA LYS A 35 -26.02 33.37 6.60
C LYS A 35 -25.58 32.06 5.98
N GLU A 36 -26.23 31.69 4.89
CA GLU A 36 -25.76 30.63 4.00
C GLU A 36 -24.36 30.97 3.48
N ILE A 37 -23.43 30.03 3.62
CA ILE A 37 -22.03 30.23 3.23
C ILE A 37 -21.93 30.12 1.71
N GLY A 38 -21.66 31.24 1.04
CA GLY A 38 -21.47 31.26 -0.41
C GLY A 38 -20.21 30.52 -0.88
N ILE A 39 -20.21 30.04 -2.13
CA ILE A 39 -19.12 29.23 -2.72
C ILE A 39 -17.77 29.98 -2.79
N TYR A 40 -17.77 31.31 -2.67
CA TYR A 40 -16.54 32.12 -2.66
C TYR A 40 -15.94 32.31 -1.26
N HIS A 41 -16.58 31.79 -0.21
CA HIS A 41 -16.09 31.87 1.16
C HIS A 41 -15.16 30.69 1.48
N LYS A 42 -14.10 30.98 2.22
CA LYS A 42 -13.11 29.98 2.65
C LYS A 42 -13.73 28.91 3.56
N GLU A 43 -14.71 29.30 4.37
CA GLU A 43 -15.41 28.42 5.30
C GLU A 43 -16.17 27.31 4.55
N PHE A 44 -16.74 27.61 3.38
CA PHE A 44 -17.42 26.63 2.54
C PHE A 44 -16.45 25.52 2.07
N TRP A 45 -15.27 25.90 1.58
CA TRP A 45 -14.28 24.93 1.08
C TRP A 45 -13.65 24.10 2.19
N ILE A 46 -13.45 24.69 3.38
CA ILE A 46 -13.01 23.94 4.57
C ILE A 46 -14.08 22.90 4.95
N PHE A 47 -15.36 23.30 4.98
CA PHE A 47 -16.46 22.40 5.31
C PHE A 47 -16.58 21.24 4.31
N VAL A 48 -16.55 21.54 3.01
CA VAL A 48 -16.64 20.52 1.95
C VAL A 48 -15.42 19.58 1.99
N GLY A 49 -14.21 20.12 2.15
CA GLY A 49 -12.99 19.32 2.28
C GLY A 49 -13.01 18.39 3.50
N ALA A 50 -13.38 18.91 4.67
CA ALA A 50 -13.51 18.11 5.89
C ALA A 50 -14.58 17.01 5.76
N SER A 51 -15.70 17.32 5.10
CA SER A 51 -16.79 16.36 4.87
C SER A 51 -16.33 15.19 3.98
N VAL A 52 -15.61 15.48 2.88
CA VAL A 52 -15.08 14.44 1.99
C VAL A 52 -14.05 13.56 2.69
N LEU A 53 -13.14 14.13 3.49
CA LEU A 53 -12.18 13.36 4.27
C LEU A 53 -12.87 12.50 5.35
N THR A 54 -13.93 13.02 5.98
CA THR A 54 -14.73 12.26 6.96
C THR A 54 -15.43 11.07 6.29
N LEU A 55 -16.00 11.27 5.10
CA LEU A 55 -16.61 10.19 4.32
C LEU A 55 -15.57 9.12 3.92
N SER A 56 -14.35 9.54 3.55
CA SER A 56 -13.23 8.62 3.27
C SER A 56 -12.89 7.76 4.47
N ALA A 57 -12.72 8.39 5.64
CA ALA A 57 -12.42 7.68 6.89
C ALA A 57 -13.56 6.75 7.29
N PHE A 58 -14.81 7.20 7.19
CA PHE A 58 -15.98 6.39 7.52
C PHE A 58 -16.06 5.13 6.65
N GLN A 59 -15.84 5.26 5.34
CA GLN A 59 -15.83 4.11 4.43
C GLN A 59 -14.78 3.06 4.83
N LEU A 60 -13.59 3.50 5.22
CA LEU A 60 -12.50 2.60 5.64
C LEU A 60 -12.82 1.91 6.98
N ILE A 61 -13.30 2.69 7.96
CA ILE A 61 -13.65 2.18 9.29
C ILE A 61 -14.80 1.18 9.20
N PHE A 62 -15.79 1.42 8.34
CA PHE A 62 -16.96 0.57 8.21
C PHE A 62 -16.58 -0.87 7.83
N THR A 63 -15.75 -1.07 6.80
CA THR A 63 -15.33 -2.40 6.36
C THR A 63 -14.32 -3.03 7.32
N THR A 64 -13.37 -2.26 7.87
CA THR A 64 -12.38 -2.80 8.83
C THR A 64 -13.01 -3.19 10.18
N SER A 65 -14.21 -2.69 10.48
CA SER A 65 -14.97 -3.03 11.69
C SER A 65 -15.81 -4.32 11.57
N ILE A 66 -15.80 -5.02 10.43
CA ILE A 66 -16.49 -6.32 10.25
C ILE A 66 -16.20 -7.32 11.40
N PRO A 67 -14.95 -7.52 11.86
CA PRO A 67 -14.66 -8.42 12.98
C PRO A 67 -15.36 -8.01 14.28
N VAL A 68 -15.50 -6.69 14.51
CA VAL A 68 -16.17 -6.15 15.70
C VAL A 68 -17.68 -6.43 15.61
N TYR A 69 -18.29 -6.25 14.44
CA TYR A 69 -19.70 -6.59 14.23
C TYR A 69 -19.97 -8.07 14.47
N ASN A 70 -19.09 -8.96 14.01
CA ASN A 70 -19.21 -10.40 14.26
C ASN A 70 -19.12 -10.73 15.75
N LYS A 71 -18.19 -10.09 16.48
CA LYS A 71 -18.05 -10.28 17.94
C LYS A 71 -19.27 -9.77 18.72
N ILE A 72 -19.86 -8.66 18.30
CA ILE A 72 -21.11 -8.16 18.88
C ILE A 72 -22.25 -9.13 18.59
N ALA A 73 -22.41 -9.59 17.35
CA ALA A 73 -23.44 -10.56 16.97
C ALA A 73 -23.31 -11.86 17.79
N GLU A 74 -22.10 -12.38 17.95
CA GLU A 74 -21.78 -13.56 18.77
C GLU A 74 -22.20 -13.34 20.24
N ALA A 75 -21.95 -12.15 20.80
CA ALA A 75 -22.35 -11.80 22.16
C ALA A 75 -23.89 -11.75 22.37
N PHE A 76 -24.66 -11.51 21.30
CA PHE A 76 -26.14 -11.57 21.31
C PHE A 76 -26.69 -12.93 20.85
N GLY A 77 -25.85 -13.95 20.70
CA GLY A 77 -26.26 -15.31 20.29
C GLY A 77 -26.53 -15.48 18.80
N MET A 78 -26.12 -14.52 17.96
CA MET A 78 -26.22 -14.60 16.51
C MET A 78 -24.90 -15.07 15.88
N VAL A 79 -24.95 -16.08 15.00
CA VAL A 79 -23.76 -16.55 14.27
C VAL A 79 -23.60 -15.71 13.00
N SER A 80 -22.73 -14.70 13.06
CA SER A 80 -22.33 -13.91 11.88
C SER A 80 -20.95 -14.36 11.41
N ASN A 81 -20.88 -14.96 10.22
CA ASN A 81 -19.62 -15.42 9.59
C ASN A 81 -19.21 -14.50 8.43
N ILE A 82 -19.45 -13.19 8.57
CA ILE A 82 -19.09 -12.20 7.56
C ILE A 82 -17.57 -12.03 7.58
N ALA A 83 -16.89 -12.54 6.57
CA ALA A 83 -15.45 -12.34 6.43
C ALA A 83 -15.14 -10.96 5.82
N LEU A 84 -13.92 -10.47 6.04
CA LEU A 84 -13.39 -9.35 5.29
C LEU A 84 -13.31 -9.72 3.79
N PRO A 85 -13.40 -8.74 2.87
CA PRO A 85 -13.19 -8.99 1.44
C PRO A 85 -11.88 -9.73 1.17
N ALA A 86 -11.90 -10.72 0.28
CA ALA A 86 -10.72 -11.53 -0.07
C ALA A 86 -9.60 -10.66 -0.66
N ASP A 87 -9.93 -9.79 -1.63
CA ASP A 87 -9.03 -8.76 -2.14
C ASP A 87 -9.35 -7.40 -1.49
N GLN A 88 -8.73 -7.17 -0.32
CA GLN A 88 -8.88 -5.91 0.41
C GLN A 88 -8.38 -4.71 -0.41
N VAL A 89 -7.27 -4.87 -1.15
CA VAL A 89 -6.65 -3.79 -1.93
C VAL A 89 -7.60 -3.32 -3.02
N ALA A 90 -8.19 -4.24 -3.78
CA ALA A 90 -9.16 -3.90 -4.81
C ALA A 90 -10.44 -3.30 -4.20
N HIS A 91 -10.93 -3.85 -3.09
CA HIS A 91 -12.14 -3.38 -2.42
C HIS A 91 -12.05 -1.90 -2.00
N TYR A 92 -10.97 -1.53 -1.31
CA TYR A 92 -10.78 -0.14 -0.85
C TYR A 92 -10.47 0.81 -2.02
N SER A 93 -9.58 0.39 -2.93
CA SER A 93 -9.12 1.26 -4.03
C SER A 93 -10.26 1.66 -4.97
N LYS A 94 -11.24 0.76 -5.21
CA LYS A 94 -12.38 1.01 -6.09
C LYS A 94 -13.21 2.24 -5.68
N ILE A 95 -13.36 2.47 -4.37
CA ILE A 95 -14.13 3.60 -3.84
C ILE A 95 -13.20 4.78 -3.54
N GLN A 96 -12.06 4.52 -2.89
CA GLN A 96 -11.13 5.57 -2.45
C GLN A 96 -10.57 6.39 -3.61
N ILE A 97 -10.42 5.82 -4.81
CA ILE A 97 -9.92 6.57 -5.95
C ILE A 97 -10.81 7.79 -6.30
N TRP A 98 -12.13 7.63 -6.23
CA TRP A 98 -13.08 8.70 -6.49
C TRP A 98 -13.07 9.77 -5.41
N ILE A 99 -12.89 9.35 -4.16
CA ILE A 99 -12.73 10.26 -3.03
C ILE A 99 -11.42 11.05 -3.19
N PHE A 100 -10.31 10.40 -3.54
CA PHE A 100 -9.04 11.08 -3.75
C PHE A 100 -9.05 12.03 -4.96
N ILE A 101 -9.78 11.70 -6.02
CA ILE A 101 -10.06 12.65 -7.12
C ILE A 101 -10.75 13.91 -6.56
N ALA A 102 -11.80 13.74 -5.75
CA ALA A 102 -12.49 14.87 -5.12
C ALA A 102 -11.55 15.66 -4.20
N VAL A 103 -10.76 15.00 -3.36
CA VAL A 103 -9.78 15.65 -2.47
C VAL A 103 -8.75 16.46 -3.27
N ALA A 104 -8.23 15.93 -4.36
CA ALA A 104 -7.26 16.63 -5.21
C ALA A 104 -7.86 17.89 -5.85
N LEU A 105 -9.08 17.80 -6.38
CA LEU A 105 -9.81 18.94 -6.95
C LEU A 105 -10.11 20.00 -5.89
N LEU A 106 -10.66 19.59 -4.75
CA LEU A 106 -10.97 20.48 -3.62
C LEU A 106 -9.71 21.17 -3.09
N SER A 107 -8.58 20.46 -3.04
CA SER A 107 -7.28 21.00 -2.64
C SER A 107 -6.84 22.13 -3.57
N GLY A 108 -6.89 21.91 -4.89
CA GLY A 108 -6.53 22.91 -5.88
C GLY A 108 -7.44 24.14 -5.85
N VAL A 109 -8.76 23.95 -5.82
CA VAL A 109 -9.71 25.08 -5.79
C VAL A 109 -9.69 25.82 -4.45
N GLY A 110 -9.66 25.08 -3.35
CA GLY A 110 -9.67 25.62 -1.99
C GLY A 110 -8.50 26.55 -1.70
N GLN A 111 -7.30 26.24 -2.20
CA GLN A 111 -6.14 27.12 -2.06
C GLN A 111 -6.32 28.46 -2.82
N TYR A 112 -6.90 28.46 -4.02
CA TYR A 112 -7.19 29.71 -4.74
C TYR A 112 -8.24 30.58 -4.02
N VAL A 113 -9.22 29.95 -3.35
CA VAL A 113 -10.24 30.66 -2.56
C VAL A 113 -9.62 31.22 -1.28
N TRP A 114 -8.85 30.41 -0.56
CA TRP A 114 -8.18 30.79 0.69
C TRP A 114 -7.27 32.02 0.50
N TRP A 115 -6.48 32.02 -0.57
CA TRP A 115 -5.56 33.13 -0.88
C TRP A 115 -6.20 34.28 -1.67
N GLY A 116 -7.53 34.29 -1.81
CA GLY A 116 -8.28 35.43 -2.33
C GLY A 116 -8.12 35.70 -3.83
N LYS A 117 -7.39 34.86 -4.58
CA LYS A 117 -7.20 35.00 -6.04
C LYS A 117 -8.54 34.93 -6.80
N LEU A 118 -9.51 34.19 -6.27
CA LEU A 118 -10.88 34.08 -6.83
C LEU A 118 -11.78 35.27 -6.46
N LYS A 119 -11.61 35.85 -5.27
CA LYS A 119 -12.43 36.97 -4.77
C LYS A 119 -12.17 38.27 -5.54
N GLN A 120 -10.97 38.45 -6.08
CA GLN A 120 -10.58 39.63 -6.85
C GLN A 120 -11.06 39.59 -8.32
N SER A 121 -11.49 38.42 -8.80
CA SER A 121 -11.90 38.18 -10.20
C SER A 121 -13.41 37.88 -10.37
N THR A 122 -14.14 37.61 -9.27
CA THR A 122 -15.54 37.12 -9.27
C THR A 122 -15.77 35.96 -10.25
N SER A 123 -14.71 35.20 -10.58
CA SER A 123 -14.72 34.24 -11.69
C SER A 123 -13.57 33.25 -11.54
N PHE A 124 -13.78 32.02 -12.02
CA PHE A 124 -12.80 30.92 -11.98
C PHE A 124 -11.67 31.04 -13.02
N LYS A 125 -11.54 32.18 -13.72
CA LYS A 125 -10.48 32.45 -14.70
C LYS A 125 -9.07 32.11 -14.19
N PRO A 126 -8.67 32.40 -12.93
CA PRO A 126 -7.33 32.08 -12.45
C PRO A 126 -7.00 30.57 -12.41
N LEU A 127 -8.02 29.69 -12.38
CA LEU A 127 -7.82 28.25 -12.42
C LEU A 127 -7.62 27.70 -13.83
N TYR A 128 -8.02 28.45 -14.87
CA TYR A 128 -8.01 27.96 -16.24
C TYR A 128 -6.60 27.62 -16.72
N SER A 129 -5.59 28.39 -16.29
CA SER A 129 -4.19 28.06 -16.56
C SER A 129 -3.81 26.70 -15.96
N SER A 130 -4.17 26.44 -14.70
CA SER A 130 -3.89 25.17 -14.03
C SER A 130 -4.67 24.00 -14.64
N LEU A 131 -5.92 24.22 -15.06
CA LEU A 131 -6.71 23.22 -15.78
C LEU A 131 -6.09 22.86 -17.14
N LEU A 132 -5.72 23.84 -17.95
CA LEU A 132 -5.11 23.57 -19.26
C LEU A 132 -3.75 22.87 -19.14
N ILE A 133 -2.89 23.35 -18.25
CA ILE A 133 -1.56 22.77 -18.04
C ILE A 133 -1.70 21.31 -17.56
N SER A 134 -2.61 21.03 -16.62
CA SER A 134 -2.82 19.67 -16.13
C SER A 134 -3.39 18.73 -17.19
N VAL A 135 -4.29 19.18 -18.06
CA VAL A 135 -4.75 18.40 -19.23
C VAL A 135 -3.57 18.05 -20.14
N LEU A 136 -2.75 19.04 -20.51
CA LEU A 136 -1.58 18.82 -21.37
C LEU A 136 -0.60 17.81 -20.75
N LEU A 137 -0.26 17.97 -19.46
CA LEU A 137 0.61 17.04 -18.76
C LEU A 137 0.03 15.64 -18.68
N THR A 138 -1.29 15.51 -18.47
CA THR A 138 -1.98 14.22 -18.44
C THR A 138 -1.85 13.50 -19.78
N VAL A 139 -2.09 14.21 -20.90
CA VAL A 139 -1.95 13.65 -22.24
C VAL A 139 -0.51 13.17 -22.47
N ILE A 140 0.49 13.95 -22.08
CA ILE A 140 1.90 13.56 -22.20
C ILE A 140 2.15 12.26 -21.43
N VAL A 141 1.82 12.22 -20.14
CA VAL A 141 2.09 11.06 -19.27
C VAL A 141 1.40 9.79 -19.78
N ILE A 142 0.13 9.87 -20.18
CA ILE A 142 -0.61 8.70 -20.70
C ILE A 142 0.03 8.12 -21.97
N ASN A 143 0.56 8.98 -22.85
CA ASN A 143 1.22 8.51 -24.07
C ASN A 143 2.53 7.78 -23.81
N PHE A 144 3.28 8.17 -22.77
CA PHE A 144 4.50 7.47 -22.37
C PHE A 144 4.19 6.15 -21.63
N GLU A 145 3.25 6.21 -20.69
CA GLU A 145 3.03 5.15 -19.71
C GLU A 145 1.97 4.11 -20.10
N LYS A 146 1.14 4.41 -21.12
CA LYS A 146 0.16 3.48 -21.72
C LYS A 146 -0.88 2.90 -20.74
N VAL A 147 -1.23 3.62 -19.68
CA VAL A 147 -2.34 3.27 -18.79
C VAL A 147 -3.62 3.96 -19.26
N TYR A 148 -4.63 3.15 -19.60
CA TYR A 148 -5.90 3.60 -20.20
C TYR A 148 -7.12 3.43 -19.29
N GLU A 149 -6.90 3.07 -18.03
CA GLU A 149 -7.98 2.91 -17.05
C GLU A 149 -8.59 4.28 -16.67
N ILE A 150 -9.90 4.46 -16.88
CA ILE A 150 -10.59 5.73 -16.65
C ILE A 150 -10.37 6.28 -15.22
N PRO A 151 -10.48 5.48 -14.15
CA PRO A 151 -10.26 5.97 -12.79
C PRO A 151 -8.83 6.47 -12.58
N TYR A 152 -7.85 5.85 -13.22
CA TYR A 152 -6.43 6.20 -13.11
C TYR A 152 -6.12 7.48 -13.87
N ILE A 153 -6.69 7.66 -15.06
CA ILE A 153 -6.60 8.90 -15.84
C ILE A 153 -7.22 10.07 -15.05
N ALA A 154 -8.39 9.86 -14.44
CA ALA A 154 -9.06 10.90 -13.65
C ALA A 154 -8.24 11.27 -12.39
N LEU A 155 -7.65 10.28 -11.71
CA LEU A 155 -6.77 10.55 -10.57
C LEU A 155 -5.48 11.27 -10.99
N LEU A 156 -4.87 10.86 -12.10
CA LEU A 156 -3.68 11.51 -12.67
C LEU A 156 -3.96 12.98 -12.98
N TRP A 157 -5.06 13.24 -13.70
CA TRP A 157 -5.45 14.58 -14.07
C TRP A 157 -5.75 15.46 -12.86
N SER A 158 -6.55 14.97 -11.91
CA SER A 158 -6.89 15.73 -10.70
C SER A 158 -5.68 15.96 -9.80
N GLY A 159 -4.77 14.98 -9.69
CA GLY A 159 -3.49 15.11 -8.99
C GLY A 159 -2.57 16.15 -9.65
N LEU A 160 -2.41 16.11 -10.96
CA LEU A 160 -1.63 17.09 -11.72
C LEU A 160 -2.24 18.48 -11.66
N PHE A 161 -3.58 18.59 -11.71
CA PHE A 161 -4.30 19.84 -11.51
C PHE A 161 -4.00 20.41 -10.11
N SER A 162 -4.12 19.60 -9.07
CA SER A 162 -3.79 20.00 -7.69
C SER A 162 -2.33 20.41 -7.58
N LEU A 163 -1.41 19.69 -8.21
CA LEU A 163 0.02 19.99 -8.19
C LEU A 163 0.32 21.35 -8.84
N VAL A 164 -0.21 21.61 -10.04
CA VAL A 164 0.01 22.86 -10.76
C VAL A 164 -0.65 24.03 -10.05
N ALA A 165 -1.91 23.86 -9.61
CA ALA A 165 -2.66 24.89 -8.88
C ALA A 165 -1.93 25.30 -7.59
N ASN A 166 -1.57 24.32 -6.76
CA ASN A 166 -0.88 24.59 -5.50
C ASN A 166 0.57 25.05 -5.72
N GLY A 167 1.23 24.60 -6.79
CA GLY A 167 2.55 25.08 -7.19
C GLY A 167 2.56 26.55 -7.61
N GLN A 168 1.55 27.01 -8.35
CA GLN A 168 1.39 28.42 -8.71
C GLN A 168 1.17 29.31 -7.48
N ILE A 169 0.34 28.86 -6.53
CA ILE A 169 0.13 29.54 -5.24
C ILE A 169 1.42 29.54 -4.42
N LEU A 170 2.11 28.40 -4.31
CA LEU A 170 3.38 28.28 -3.59
C LEU A 170 4.43 29.24 -4.14
N TRP A 171 4.59 29.31 -5.46
CA TRP A 171 5.49 30.25 -6.13
C TRP A 171 5.15 31.71 -5.81
N PHE A 172 3.87 32.06 -5.84
CA PHE A 172 3.39 33.40 -5.49
C PHE A 172 3.70 33.75 -4.02
N LEU A 173 3.45 32.84 -3.08
CA LEU A 173 3.71 33.05 -1.66
C LEU A 173 5.20 33.09 -1.32
N ALA A 174 6.00 32.23 -1.95
CA ALA A 174 7.45 32.19 -1.75
C ALA A 174 8.11 33.51 -2.14
N LYS A 175 7.61 34.18 -3.19
CA LYS A 175 8.06 35.53 -3.58
C LYS A 175 7.66 36.63 -2.61
N GLN A 176 6.57 36.47 -1.86
CA GLN A 176 6.13 37.45 -0.88
C GLN A 176 6.78 37.21 0.49
N LYS A 177 6.48 36.07 1.13
CA LYS A 177 7.00 35.66 2.43
C LYS A 177 6.97 34.13 2.55
N PHE A 178 8.16 33.53 2.58
CA PHE A 178 8.30 32.07 2.70
C PHE A 178 7.67 31.50 3.98
N SER A 179 7.63 32.26 5.08
CA SER A 179 7.04 31.83 6.35
C SER A 179 5.55 31.48 6.28
N ILE A 180 4.82 31.99 5.28
CA ILE A 180 3.38 31.76 5.10
C ILE A 180 3.10 30.69 4.02
N ALA A 181 4.15 30.18 3.37
CA ALA A 181 4.04 29.22 2.28
C ALA A 181 3.77 27.78 2.73
N GLY A 182 3.89 27.48 4.04
CA GLY A 182 3.77 26.14 4.59
C GLY A 182 2.48 25.41 4.20
N GLY A 183 1.33 26.11 4.25
CA GLY A 183 0.04 25.52 3.84
C GLY A 183 0.04 25.09 2.37
N ALA A 184 0.49 25.96 1.46
CA ALA A 184 0.57 25.63 0.04
C ALA A 184 1.55 24.48 -0.23
N LEU A 185 2.68 24.42 0.51
CA LEU A 185 3.64 23.33 0.41
C LEU A 185 3.05 21.98 0.82
N SER A 186 2.24 21.94 1.90
CA SER A 186 1.55 20.71 2.31
C SER A 186 0.57 20.19 1.24
N HIS A 187 -0.16 21.09 0.58
CA HIS A 187 -1.07 20.71 -0.50
C HIS A 187 -0.33 20.25 -1.77
N VAL A 188 0.83 20.83 -2.08
CA VAL A 188 1.74 20.30 -3.12
C VAL A 188 2.20 18.89 -2.76
N GLY A 189 2.61 18.67 -1.50
CA GLY A 189 3.01 17.35 -1.00
C GLY A 189 1.90 16.30 -1.14
N LEU A 190 0.66 16.67 -0.80
CA LEU A 190 -0.52 15.81 -1.01
C LEU A 190 -0.69 15.43 -2.49
N ALA A 191 -0.55 16.38 -3.41
CA ALA A 191 -0.67 16.11 -4.84
C ALA A 191 0.43 15.15 -5.34
N ILE A 192 1.69 15.36 -4.93
CA ILE A 192 2.81 14.48 -5.26
C ILE A 192 2.57 13.07 -4.70
N MET A 193 2.09 12.96 -3.46
CA MET A 193 1.77 11.68 -2.83
C MET A 193 0.71 10.91 -3.63
N LEU A 194 -0.40 11.57 -4.02
CA LEU A 194 -1.46 10.94 -4.79
C LEU A 194 -0.96 10.45 -6.17
N ILE A 195 -0.13 11.24 -6.84
CA ILE A 195 0.52 10.84 -8.09
C ILE A 195 1.43 9.62 -7.84
N GLY A 196 2.26 9.65 -6.79
CA GLY A 196 3.15 8.53 -6.44
C GLY A 196 2.39 7.23 -6.15
N VAL A 197 1.28 7.31 -5.41
CA VAL A 197 0.39 6.16 -5.15
C VAL A 197 -0.23 5.63 -6.44
N LEU A 198 -0.66 6.51 -7.33
CA LEU A 198 -1.16 6.11 -8.65
C LEU A 198 -0.09 5.37 -9.44
N PHE A 199 1.14 5.88 -9.49
CA PHE A 199 2.22 5.21 -10.21
C PHE A 199 2.58 3.86 -9.58
N SER A 200 2.57 3.77 -8.24
CA SER A 200 2.84 2.51 -7.55
C SER A 200 1.77 1.45 -7.80
N SER A 201 0.50 1.84 -7.94
CA SER A 201 -0.63 0.89 -8.10
C SER A 201 -1.02 0.62 -9.55
N GLY A 202 -0.93 1.63 -10.42
CA GLY A 202 -1.32 1.54 -11.83
C GLY A 202 -0.30 0.82 -12.70
N TYR A 203 0.98 0.78 -12.28
CA TYR A 203 2.08 0.20 -13.07
C TYR A 203 2.72 -1.04 -12.43
N SER A 204 2.13 -1.59 -11.37
CA SER A 204 2.61 -2.85 -10.80
C SER A 204 2.42 -3.99 -11.83
N LYS A 205 3.53 -4.57 -12.30
CA LYS A 205 3.52 -5.68 -13.25
C LYS A 205 3.95 -6.97 -12.56
N VAL A 206 3.15 -8.02 -12.69
CA VAL A 206 3.49 -9.35 -12.21
C VAL A 206 4.62 -9.93 -13.08
N VAL A 207 5.77 -10.16 -12.46
CA VAL A 207 6.93 -10.75 -13.15
C VAL A 207 6.92 -12.27 -13.15
N SER A 208 6.27 -12.88 -12.15
CA SER A 208 6.23 -14.32 -11.87
C SER A 208 5.08 -15.07 -12.56
N LEU A 209 4.63 -14.58 -13.72
CA LEU A 209 3.52 -15.20 -14.46
C LEU A 209 3.80 -16.68 -14.76
N ASN A 210 2.89 -17.54 -14.33
CA ASN A 210 2.97 -18.97 -14.52
C ASN A 210 2.59 -19.34 -15.97
N ARG A 211 3.61 -19.59 -16.78
CA ARG A 211 3.46 -20.07 -18.17
C ARG A 211 3.66 -21.57 -18.32
N SER A 212 3.86 -22.28 -17.20
CA SER A 212 4.18 -23.71 -17.21
C SER A 212 2.97 -24.61 -17.50
N GLY A 213 1.75 -24.09 -17.35
CA GLY A 213 0.52 -24.87 -17.43
C GLY A 213 0.20 -25.72 -16.19
N PHE A 214 1.10 -25.74 -15.20
CA PHE A 214 0.87 -26.44 -13.93
C PHE A 214 0.27 -25.49 -12.89
N ALA A 215 -0.92 -25.80 -12.39
CA ALA A 215 -1.45 -25.15 -11.20
C ALA A 215 -0.68 -25.62 -9.95
N ILE A 216 -0.34 -24.69 -9.06
CA ILE A 216 0.33 -24.98 -7.78
C ILE A 216 -0.61 -25.82 -6.90
N SER A 217 -1.88 -25.45 -6.85
CA SER A 217 -2.92 -26.25 -6.20
C SER A 217 -4.30 -25.98 -6.78
N ASN A 218 -5.07 -27.05 -6.98
CA ASN A 218 -6.47 -27.00 -7.42
C ASN A 218 -7.46 -27.32 -6.29
N LYS A 219 -6.96 -27.57 -5.08
CA LYS A 219 -7.79 -28.02 -3.94
C LYS A 219 -7.78 -27.04 -2.77
N VAL A 220 -6.76 -26.19 -2.70
CA VAL A 220 -6.60 -25.24 -1.61
C VAL A 220 -7.27 -23.94 -2.01
N GLU A 221 -8.22 -23.49 -1.18
CA GLU A 221 -9.08 -22.34 -1.45
C GLU A 221 -8.27 -21.07 -1.79
N GLN A 222 -7.13 -20.85 -1.13
CA GLN A 222 -6.21 -19.74 -1.39
C GLN A 222 -5.73 -19.68 -2.86
N PHE A 223 -5.52 -20.84 -3.50
CA PHE A 223 -5.03 -20.91 -4.88
C PHE A 223 -6.14 -20.88 -5.92
N THR A 224 -7.38 -21.20 -5.51
CA THR A 224 -8.55 -21.29 -6.40
C THR A 224 -9.47 -20.08 -6.33
N LYS A 225 -9.30 -19.20 -5.33
CA LYS A 225 -10.00 -17.92 -5.20
C LYS A 225 -9.57 -16.92 -6.28
N ASP A 226 -10.36 -15.86 -6.44
CA ASP A 226 -10.08 -14.70 -7.29
C ASP A 226 -9.64 -15.08 -8.72
N ASP A 227 -10.40 -15.97 -9.36
CA ASP A 227 -10.10 -16.50 -10.71
C ASP A 227 -8.69 -17.12 -10.84
N ASN A 228 -8.30 -17.93 -9.84
CA ASN A 228 -7.02 -18.64 -9.81
C ASN A 228 -5.79 -17.71 -9.89
N LYS A 229 -5.91 -16.47 -9.38
CA LYS A 229 -4.85 -15.45 -9.44
C LYS A 229 -3.50 -15.98 -8.96
N GLU A 230 -3.46 -16.60 -7.79
CA GLU A 230 -2.22 -17.16 -7.22
C GLU A 230 -1.59 -18.25 -8.11
N ASN A 231 -2.41 -19.06 -8.78
CA ASN A 231 -1.91 -20.06 -9.73
C ASN A 231 -1.39 -19.45 -11.04
N LYS A 232 -1.91 -18.28 -11.45
CA LYS A 232 -1.53 -17.56 -12.67
C LYS A 232 -0.32 -16.63 -12.43
N GLU A 233 -0.23 -16.03 -11.25
CA GLU A 233 0.74 -14.98 -10.93
C GLU A 233 1.99 -15.47 -10.21
N ASN A 234 2.00 -16.73 -9.73
CA ASN A 234 3.18 -17.33 -9.10
C ASN A 234 3.74 -18.49 -9.94
N LEU A 235 5.03 -18.41 -10.25
CA LEU A 235 5.76 -19.40 -11.03
C LEU A 235 6.34 -20.49 -10.10
N PRO A 236 5.90 -21.76 -10.21
CA PRO A 236 6.55 -22.85 -9.49
C PRO A 236 7.97 -23.08 -10.02
N LEU A 237 8.95 -23.12 -9.11
CA LEU A 237 10.35 -23.38 -9.44
C LEU A 237 10.75 -24.79 -8.99
N TRP A 238 11.20 -25.61 -9.94
CA TRP A 238 11.70 -26.95 -9.67
C TRP A 238 13.21 -26.93 -9.46
N LEU A 239 13.70 -27.83 -8.59
CA LEU A 239 15.12 -27.90 -8.26
C LEU A 239 15.97 -28.21 -9.50
N GLY A 240 16.90 -27.32 -9.82
CA GLY A 240 17.84 -27.46 -10.93
C GLY A 240 17.24 -27.21 -12.32
N GLN A 241 15.95 -26.90 -12.42
CA GLN A 241 15.30 -26.58 -13.70
C GLN A 241 15.13 -25.07 -13.84
N GLY A 242 15.50 -24.55 -15.01
CA GLY A 242 15.29 -23.14 -15.35
C GLY A 242 13.84 -22.89 -15.73
N ALA A 243 13.23 -21.87 -15.14
CA ALA A 243 11.90 -21.39 -15.48
C ALA A 243 11.96 -19.92 -15.94
N GLN A 244 11.28 -19.60 -17.03
CA GLN A 244 11.30 -18.25 -17.60
C GLN A 244 10.44 -17.30 -16.75
N MET A 245 11.05 -16.23 -16.24
CA MET A 245 10.39 -15.18 -15.47
C MET A 245 10.73 -13.81 -16.08
N GLN A 246 9.83 -13.31 -16.94
CA GLN A 246 10.07 -12.13 -17.79
C GLN A 246 11.39 -12.28 -18.58
N ASP A 247 12.34 -11.37 -18.38
CA ASP A 247 13.61 -11.29 -19.11
C ASP A 247 14.71 -12.20 -18.51
N TYR A 248 14.39 -12.94 -17.46
CA TYR A 248 15.33 -13.81 -16.74
C TYR A 248 14.90 -15.27 -16.81
N LEU A 249 15.88 -16.15 -16.98
CA LEU A 249 15.73 -17.58 -16.70
C LEU A 249 16.14 -17.82 -15.24
N VAL A 250 15.17 -18.19 -14.41
CA VAL A 250 15.36 -18.39 -12.97
C VAL A 250 15.50 -19.87 -12.68
N THR A 251 16.59 -20.25 -12.02
CA THR A 251 16.84 -21.64 -11.61
C THR A 251 16.93 -21.73 -10.10
N TYR A 252 16.11 -22.58 -9.49
CA TYR A 252 16.21 -22.86 -8.06
C TYR A 252 17.33 -23.87 -7.79
N LYS A 253 18.37 -23.46 -7.05
CA LYS A 253 19.55 -24.31 -6.75
C LYS A 253 19.40 -25.13 -5.48
N GLY A 254 18.42 -24.80 -4.64
CA GLY A 254 18.10 -25.55 -3.43
C GLY A 254 18.20 -24.72 -2.16
N ARG A 255 17.98 -25.41 -1.03
CA ARG A 255 18.08 -24.81 0.31
C ARG A 255 19.54 -24.69 0.75
N LYS A 256 19.85 -23.56 1.35
CA LYS A 256 21.14 -23.24 1.94
C LYS A 256 21.01 -22.97 3.43
N ILE A 257 22.13 -23.07 4.12
CA ILE A 257 22.29 -22.66 5.52
C ILE A 257 23.45 -21.70 5.65
N GLU A 258 23.37 -20.89 6.70
CA GLU A 258 24.46 -20.06 7.18
C GLU A 258 25.11 -20.74 8.40
N LEU A 259 26.44 -20.70 8.44
CA LEU A 259 27.23 -21.22 9.56
C LEU A 259 27.68 -20.04 10.41
N ARG A 260 27.48 -20.08 11.73
CA ARG A 260 27.86 -18.97 12.61
C ARG A 260 29.39 -18.80 12.60
N GLY A 261 29.85 -17.58 12.34
CA GLY A 261 31.28 -17.26 12.29
C GLY A 261 32.01 -17.70 11.01
N LYS A 262 31.30 -18.19 9.99
CA LYS A 262 31.86 -18.51 8.67
C LYS A 262 31.11 -17.74 7.58
N PRO A 263 31.79 -17.00 6.70
CA PRO A 263 31.12 -16.18 5.70
C PRO A 263 30.42 -17.02 4.62
N GLY A 264 29.13 -16.75 4.44
CA GLY A 264 28.32 -17.14 3.30
C GLY A 264 27.54 -18.44 3.45
N TYR A 265 26.88 -18.83 2.36
CA TYR A 265 25.89 -19.90 2.35
C TYR A 265 26.46 -21.24 1.87
N PHE A 266 25.94 -22.33 2.45
CA PHE A 266 26.32 -23.71 2.15
C PHE A 266 25.09 -24.58 1.89
N ASN A 267 25.22 -25.66 1.11
CA ASN A 267 24.07 -26.52 0.81
C ASN A 267 23.56 -27.20 2.07
N ARG A 268 22.25 -27.08 2.35
CA ARG A 268 21.61 -27.75 3.49
C ARG A 268 21.85 -29.27 3.51
N LYS A 269 21.93 -29.89 2.33
CA LYS A 269 22.15 -31.33 2.14
C LYS A 269 23.53 -31.82 2.62
N ASP A 270 24.48 -30.91 2.81
CA ASP A 270 25.84 -31.25 3.22
C ASP A 270 25.99 -31.34 4.74
N PHE A 271 24.92 -31.04 5.49
CA PHE A 271 24.91 -31.02 6.95
C PHE A 271 23.69 -31.75 7.51
N ASP A 272 23.91 -32.52 8.56
CA ASP A 272 22.85 -33.10 9.39
C ASP A 272 22.60 -32.17 10.58
N ILE A 273 21.38 -31.63 10.72
CA ILE A 273 21.08 -30.71 11.84
C ILE A 273 20.58 -31.54 13.01
N ILE A 274 21.15 -31.29 14.18
CA ILE A 274 20.70 -31.89 15.42
C ILE A 274 19.45 -31.13 15.86
N GLU A 275 18.28 -31.78 15.83
CA GLU A 275 17.03 -31.14 16.23
C GLU A 275 17.07 -30.69 17.69
N GLY A 276 16.67 -29.44 17.94
CA GLY A 276 16.68 -28.85 19.29
C GLY A 276 18.05 -28.34 19.77
N ASP A 277 19.09 -28.46 18.94
CA ASP A 277 20.42 -27.93 19.22
C ASP A 277 20.87 -27.01 18.06
N PHE A 278 21.58 -25.93 18.37
CA PHE A 278 22.06 -24.97 17.38
C PHE A 278 23.31 -25.50 16.63
N HIS A 279 23.37 -26.81 16.40
CA HIS A 279 24.53 -27.51 15.87
C HIS A 279 24.16 -28.40 14.67
N ALA A 280 25.09 -28.49 13.73
CA ALA A 280 25.00 -29.35 12.56
C ALA A 280 26.31 -30.12 12.35
N VAL A 281 26.20 -31.39 11.95
CA VAL A 281 27.35 -32.25 11.64
C VAL A 281 27.60 -32.22 10.13
N ALA A 282 28.83 -31.92 9.72
CA ALA A 282 29.22 -31.94 8.31
C ALA A 282 29.30 -33.39 7.78
N LEU A 283 28.53 -33.70 6.73
CA LEU A 283 28.47 -35.05 6.15
C LEU A 283 29.64 -35.35 5.20
N LYS A 284 30.34 -34.32 4.74
CA LYS A 284 31.49 -34.39 3.84
C LYS A 284 32.49 -33.27 4.15
N ASN A 285 33.66 -33.31 3.53
CA ASN A 285 34.60 -32.19 3.56
C ASN A 285 34.01 -31.02 2.75
N ILE A 286 33.95 -29.84 3.35
CA ILE A 286 33.37 -28.63 2.77
C ILE A 286 34.48 -27.60 2.61
N GLU A 287 34.73 -27.25 1.36
CA GLU A 287 35.70 -26.24 0.97
C GLU A 287 34.98 -25.11 0.23
N LYS A 288 35.37 -23.87 0.50
CA LYS A 288 34.84 -22.69 -0.18
C LYS A 288 35.99 -21.72 -0.45
N GLU A 289 36.11 -21.28 -1.71
CA GLU A 289 37.16 -20.36 -2.15
C GLU A 289 38.60 -20.83 -1.80
N GLY A 290 38.84 -22.15 -1.83
CA GLY A 290 40.14 -22.74 -1.50
C GLY A 290 40.45 -22.84 0.00
N GLN A 291 39.51 -22.47 0.88
CA GLN A 291 39.63 -22.68 2.33
C GLN A 291 38.77 -23.86 2.79
N SER A 292 39.37 -24.75 3.58
CA SER A 292 38.66 -25.83 4.27
C SER A 292 37.80 -25.25 5.40
N ILE A 293 36.48 -25.26 5.21
CA ILE A 293 35.51 -24.74 6.17
C ILE A 293 35.23 -25.77 7.27
N ALA A 294 35.06 -27.04 6.89
CA ALA A 294 34.79 -28.14 7.80
C ALA A 294 35.18 -29.49 7.19
N LYS A 295 35.61 -30.42 8.03
CA LYS A 295 35.85 -31.82 7.65
C LYS A 295 34.61 -32.66 7.95
N LYS A 296 34.52 -33.81 7.28
CA LYS A 296 33.48 -34.80 7.55
C LYS A 296 33.49 -35.19 9.04
N GLY A 297 32.35 -35.04 9.71
CA GLY A 297 32.16 -35.34 11.13
C GLY A 297 32.32 -34.13 12.07
N ASP A 298 32.77 -32.97 11.56
CA ASP A 298 32.88 -31.77 12.38
C ASP A 298 31.49 -31.25 12.77
N THR A 299 31.37 -30.81 14.03
CA THR A 299 30.16 -30.17 14.55
C THR A 299 30.32 -28.66 14.46
N LEU A 300 29.34 -28.00 13.84
CA LEU A 300 29.37 -26.56 13.54
C LEU A 300 28.10 -25.91 14.07
N THR A 301 28.20 -24.68 14.54
CA THR A 301 27.05 -23.93 15.02
C THR A 301 26.26 -23.33 13.85
N VAL A 302 24.94 -23.53 13.85
CA VAL A 302 24.00 -23.09 12.82
C VAL A 302 22.79 -22.40 13.43
N GLU A 303 22.06 -21.65 12.61
CA GLU A 303 20.76 -21.09 12.97
C GLU A 303 19.68 -21.90 12.24
N PRO A 304 19.16 -22.99 12.83
CA PRO A 304 18.25 -23.91 12.14
C PRO A 304 16.90 -23.27 11.81
N GLU A 305 16.57 -22.15 12.46
CA GLU A 305 15.37 -21.35 12.23
C GLU A 305 15.42 -20.63 10.87
N ASN A 306 16.60 -20.27 10.38
CA ASN A 306 16.76 -19.53 9.13
C ASN A 306 16.94 -20.48 7.95
N ASN A 307 15.98 -20.49 7.02
CA ASN A 307 16.10 -21.23 5.76
C ASN A 307 16.43 -20.28 4.62
N TYR A 308 17.57 -20.50 3.96
CA TYR A 308 17.95 -19.72 2.79
C TYR A 308 17.63 -20.50 1.52
N TYR A 309 17.12 -19.83 0.49
CA TYR A 309 16.79 -20.42 -0.80
C TYR A 309 17.63 -19.74 -1.88
N GLU A 310 18.49 -20.50 -2.55
CA GLU A 310 19.34 -19.96 -3.62
C GLU A 310 18.59 -20.00 -4.95
N LEU A 311 18.47 -18.83 -5.56
CA LEU A 311 17.96 -18.60 -6.90
C LEU A 311 19.08 -18.07 -7.78
N GLU A 312 19.21 -18.62 -8.98
CA GLU A 312 20.13 -18.13 -10.00
C GLU A 312 19.32 -17.50 -11.13
N PHE A 313 19.54 -16.21 -11.37
CA PHE A 313 18.92 -15.46 -12.46
C PHE A 313 19.90 -15.34 -13.61
N LYS A 314 19.52 -15.81 -14.78
CA LYS A 314 20.29 -15.65 -16.01
C LYS A 314 19.57 -14.67 -16.95
N ASN A 315 20.20 -13.57 -17.29
CA ASN A 315 19.64 -12.61 -18.25
C ASN A 315 19.80 -13.13 -19.71
N ALA A 316 19.19 -12.44 -20.68
CA ALA A 316 19.31 -12.76 -22.10
C ALA A 316 20.75 -12.73 -22.64
N GLU A 317 21.62 -11.93 -22.04
CA GLU A 317 23.05 -11.83 -22.37
C GLU A 317 23.91 -12.96 -21.76
N GLY A 318 23.29 -13.83 -20.96
CA GLY A 318 23.96 -14.96 -20.30
C GLY A 318 24.65 -14.63 -18.97
N LYS A 319 24.57 -13.40 -18.49
CA LYS A 319 25.08 -12.98 -17.18
C LYS A 319 24.25 -13.58 -16.05
N LEU A 320 24.94 -14.12 -15.05
CA LEU A 320 24.36 -14.80 -13.90
C LEU A 320 24.33 -13.88 -12.68
N TYR A 321 23.21 -13.89 -11.98
CA TYR A 321 22.98 -13.14 -10.75
C TYR A 321 22.46 -14.11 -9.68
N PRO A 322 23.28 -14.46 -8.66
CA PRO A 322 22.82 -15.25 -7.53
C PRO A 322 22.00 -14.38 -6.57
N CYS A 323 20.89 -14.93 -6.07
CA CYS A 323 20.01 -14.30 -5.09
C CYS A 323 19.67 -15.32 -3.99
N PHE A 324 19.68 -14.87 -2.74
CA PHE A 324 19.30 -15.69 -1.58
C PHE A 324 18.02 -15.11 -0.97
N LEU A 325 16.94 -15.90 -0.98
CA LEU A 325 15.71 -15.57 -0.26
C LEU A 325 15.75 -16.17 1.13
N VAL A 326 15.31 -15.41 2.13
CA VAL A 326 15.22 -15.87 3.52
C VAL A 326 13.78 -16.27 3.81
N GLY A 327 13.56 -17.54 4.12
CA GLY A 327 12.33 -18.02 4.72
C GLY A 327 12.48 -18.03 6.23
N LYS A 328 11.66 -17.22 6.90
CA LYS A 328 11.35 -17.34 8.32
C LYS A 328 10.08 -18.19 8.47
#